data_AF-A0A3Q0GN80-F1
#
_entry.id   AF-A0A3Q0GN80-F1
#
_cell.length_a   1.000
_cell.length_b   1.000
_cell.length_c   1.000
_cell.angle_alpha   90.00
_cell.angle_beta   90.00
_cell.angle_gamma   90.00
#
_symmetry.space_group_name_H-M   'P 1'
#
loop_
_entity.id
_entity.type
_entity.pdbx_description
1 polymer ?
#
loop_
_entity_poly.entity_id
_entity_poly.type
_entity_poly.pdbx_seq_one_letter_code
_entity_poly.pdbx_strand_id
1 'polypeptide(L)'
;MPRGQTNISGPEECDAVALLNLFNFCDHFSSINKKKIKEVITCRNELMHSSEMKVSSLWLKEFGKKIQNLLNEFENVPEVAAAGTKIEKLLSSDWAVCVPGEGDQPDGLEEETEVYLTESQIHEIEMELIRQRLEEIYLLAEEQEMLSAENLHRIQMVKDFLKDNSDLNTSFEADLQRLEGLEKEMQSQKISLDETKKENPEEETNEACLLKKIKLVA
;
A
#
# COMPACT_ATOMS: atom_id res chain seq x y z
N MET A 1 37.66 -7.73 21.58
CA MET A 1 36.60 -6.69 21.51
C MET A 1 35.24 -7.30 21.83
N PRO A 2 34.34 -6.60 22.54
CA PRO A 2 33.07 -7.17 22.94
C PRO A 2 32.16 -7.34 21.72
N ARG A 3 32.03 -8.61 21.30
CA ARG A 3 31.18 -9.19 20.23
C ARG A 3 31.68 -9.16 18.77
N GLY A 4 32.97 -9.46 18.56
CA GLY A 4 33.30 -10.43 17.50
C GLY A 4 33.79 -9.93 16.13
N GLN A 5 34.18 -8.67 15.97
CA GLN A 5 34.97 -8.26 14.80
C GLN A 5 36.46 -8.37 15.12
N THR A 6 37.09 -9.47 14.70
CA THR A 6 38.53 -9.73 14.87
C THR A 6 39.38 -9.34 13.66
N ASN A 7 38.75 -9.02 12.53
CA ASN A 7 39.43 -8.72 11.27
C ASN A 7 39.62 -7.21 11.02
N ILE A 8 39.20 -6.38 11.97
CA ILE A 8 39.25 -4.92 11.86
C ILE A 8 40.39 -4.44 12.74
N SER A 9 41.33 -3.70 12.15
CA SER A 9 42.66 -3.48 12.76
C SER A 9 42.74 -2.17 13.55
N GLY A 10 41.79 -1.26 13.39
CA GLY A 10 41.87 0.09 13.95
C GLY A 10 40.54 0.68 14.43
N PRO A 11 40.60 1.69 15.33
CA PRO A 11 39.42 2.37 15.84
C PRO A 11 38.64 3.14 14.76
N GLU A 12 39.30 3.54 13.68
CA GLU A 12 38.71 4.18 12.50
C GLU A 12 37.69 3.31 11.74
N GLU A 13 37.80 1.99 11.85
CA GLU A 13 36.91 1.03 11.20
C GLU A 13 35.89 0.40 12.16
N CYS A 14 35.92 0.80 13.44
CA CYS A 14 34.99 0.31 14.46
C CYS A 14 33.63 1.01 14.36
N ASP A 15 32.55 0.24 14.47
CA ASP A 15 31.22 0.82 14.57
C ASP A 15 31.02 1.56 15.91
N ALA A 16 30.06 2.49 15.94
CA ALA A 16 29.76 3.27 17.13
C ALA A 16 29.39 2.38 18.34
N VAL A 17 28.81 1.20 18.09
CA VAL A 17 28.42 0.24 19.13
C VAL A 17 29.65 -0.38 19.80
N ALA A 18 30.67 -0.77 19.02
CA ALA A 18 31.92 -1.29 19.54
C ALA A 18 32.64 -0.24 20.39
N LEU A 19 32.65 1.01 19.96
CA LEU A 19 33.25 2.12 20.73
C LEU A 19 32.51 2.36 22.05
N LEU A 20 31.19 2.42 22.04
CA LEU A 20 30.39 2.59 23.27
C LEU A 20 30.60 1.42 24.24
N ASN A 21 30.67 0.19 23.73
CA ASN A 21 30.97 -0.98 24.55
C ASN A 21 32.40 -0.95 25.10
N LEU A 22 33.37 -0.51 24.29
CA LEU A 22 34.75 -0.33 24.75
C LEU A 22 34.79 0.66 25.93
N PHE A 23 34.16 1.82 25.80
CA PHE A 23 34.11 2.81 26.89
C PHE A 23 33.41 2.27 28.15
N ASN A 24 32.38 1.42 27.99
CA ASN A 24 31.65 0.86 29.12
C ASN A 24 32.44 -0.21 29.90
N PHE A 25 33.20 -1.05 29.20
CA PHE A 25 33.84 -2.24 29.79
C PHE A 25 35.36 -2.13 30.00
N CYS A 26 36.05 -1.20 29.33
CA CYS A 26 37.49 -1.06 29.45
C CYS A 26 37.89 -0.16 30.62
N ASP A 27 38.84 -0.62 31.44
CA ASP A 27 39.29 0.09 32.64
C ASP A 27 40.07 1.36 32.34
N HIS A 28 40.64 1.49 31.13
CA HIS A 28 41.28 2.72 30.67
C HIS A 28 40.32 3.92 30.61
N PHE A 29 39.01 3.67 30.54
CA PHE A 29 37.95 4.70 30.50
C PHE A 29 37.20 4.81 31.84
N SER A 30 37.80 4.32 32.93
CA SER A 30 37.19 4.36 34.27
C SER A 30 36.90 5.77 34.81
N SER A 31 37.56 6.80 34.27
CA SER A 31 37.30 8.20 34.59
C SER A 31 35.98 8.75 34.03
N ILE A 32 35.42 8.08 33.02
CA ILE A 32 34.17 8.51 32.37
C ILE A 32 32.97 7.91 33.11
N ASN A 33 31.92 8.71 33.26
CA ASN A 33 30.69 8.25 33.89
C ASN A 33 29.98 7.17 33.05
N LYS A 34 30.15 5.91 33.44
CA LYS A 34 29.52 4.73 32.80
C LYS A 34 28.00 4.81 32.70
N LYS A 35 27.32 5.58 33.57
CA LYS A 35 25.88 5.79 33.49
C LYS A 35 25.50 6.49 32.19
N LYS A 36 26.24 7.53 31.80
CA LYS A 36 26.00 8.29 30.56
C LYS A 36 26.19 7.43 29.32
N ILE A 37 27.22 6.58 29.32
CA ILE A 37 27.46 5.61 28.25
C ILE A 37 26.28 4.63 28.13
N LYS A 38 25.82 4.07 29.26
CA LYS A 38 24.67 3.16 29.29
C LYS A 38 23.39 3.81 28.78
N GLU A 39 23.13 5.08 29.12
CA GLU A 39 21.96 5.82 28.64
C GLU A 39 21.94 5.93 27.11
N VAL A 40 23.08 6.22 26.48
CA VAL A 40 23.22 6.28 25.02
C VAL A 40 23.04 4.89 24.38
N ILE A 41 23.63 3.85 24.98
CA ILE A 41 23.44 2.46 24.53
C ILE A 41 21.97 2.06 24.58
N THR A 42 21.27 2.41 25.66
CA THR A 42 19.84 2.12 25.83
C THR A 42 19.01 2.83 24.77
N CYS A 43 19.21 4.13 24.53
CA CYS A 43 18.47 4.84 23.48
C CYS A 43 18.71 4.25 22.09
N ARG A 44 19.95 3.86 21.76
CA ARG A 44 20.24 3.16 20.51
C ARG A 44 19.47 1.84 20.42
N ASN A 45 19.48 1.05 21.49
CA ASN A 45 18.76 -0.21 21.53
C ASN A 45 17.25 0.02 21.39
N GLU A 46 16.65 0.97 22.10
CA GLU A 46 15.24 1.33 21.96
C GLU A 46 14.88 1.67 20.51
N LEU A 47 15.70 2.50 19.84
CA LEU A 47 15.52 2.85 18.43
C LEU A 47 15.57 1.61 17.53
N MET A 48 16.56 0.73 17.74
CA MET A 48 16.73 -0.50 16.95
C MET A 48 15.63 -1.54 17.16
N HIS A 49 14.94 -1.53 18.31
CA HIS A 49 13.82 -2.42 18.59
C HIS A 49 12.46 -1.76 18.29
N SER A 50 12.44 -0.52 17.79
CA SER A 50 11.23 0.10 17.26
C SER A 50 10.90 -0.52 15.90
N SER A 51 9.74 -1.16 15.79
CA SER A 51 9.31 -1.85 14.58
C SER A 51 9.17 -0.94 13.36
N GLU A 52 8.88 0.35 13.58
CA GLU A 52 8.71 1.34 12.52
C GLU A 52 9.93 2.25 12.35
N MET A 53 10.97 2.11 13.18
CA MET A 53 12.10 3.06 13.28
C MET A 53 11.69 4.53 13.49
N LYS A 54 10.42 4.80 13.79
CA LYS A 54 9.89 6.12 14.09
C LYS A 54 10.16 6.46 15.55
N VAL A 55 10.55 7.71 15.78
CA VAL A 55 10.70 8.29 17.12
C VAL A 55 10.02 9.65 17.17
N SER A 56 9.49 10.00 18.34
CA SER A 56 8.90 11.31 18.53
C SER A 56 9.98 12.40 18.55
N SER A 57 9.60 13.62 18.18
CA SER A 57 10.50 14.79 18.28
C SER A 57 11.00 15.01 19.71
N LEU A 58 10.18 14.72 20.71
CA LEU A 58 10.57 14.75 22.12
C LEU A 58 11.67 13.71 22.41
N TRP A 59 11.50 12.48 21.93
CA TRP A 59 12.49 11.41 22.11
C TRP A 59 13.83 11.79 21.46
N LEU A 60 13.82 12.35 20.25
CA LEU A 60 15.03 12.78 19.55
C LEU A 60 15.77 13.90 20.30
N LYS A 61 15.04 14.86 20.86
CA LYS A 61 15.61 15.90 21.73
C LYS A 61 16.26 15.32 22.98
N GLU A 62 15.60 14.37 23.64
CA GLU A 62 16.16 13.70 24.82
C GLU A 62 17.37 12.83 24.48
N PHE A 63 17.37 12.15 23.33
CA PHE A 63 18.52 11.42 22.84
C PHE A 63 19.71 12.36 22.56
N GLY A 64 19.46 13.50 21.91
CA GLY A 64 20.46 14.53 21.67
C GLY A 64 21.10 15.05 22.96
N LYS A 65 20.30 15.34 23.99
CA LYS A 65 20.81 15.73 25.32
C LYS A 65 21.70 14.66 25.94
N LYS A 66 21.31 13.37 25.84
CA LYS A 66 22.12 12.25 26.36
C LYS A 66 23.46 12.12 25.64
N ILE A 67 23.49 12.33 24.31
CA ILE A 67 24.75 12.39 23.55
C ILE A 67 25.62 13.56 24.05
N GLN A 68 25.08 14.77 24.16
CA GLN A 68 25.84 15.94 24.64
C GLN A 68 26.42 15.72 26.04
N ASN A 69 25.62 15.15 26.95
CA ASN A 69 26.08 14.80 28.29
C ASN A 69 27.27 13.83 28.29
N LEU A 70 27.29 12.88 27.35
CA LEU A 70 28.41 11.94 27.18
C LEU A 70 29.64 12.64 26.56
N LEU A 71 29.46 13.49 25.54
CA LEU A 71 30.58 14.20 24.90
C LEU A 71 31.29 15.16 25.87
N ASN A 72 30.55 15.75 26.83
CA ASN A 72 31.14 16.56 27.89
C ASN A 72 32.13 15.79 28.80
N GLU A 73 32.06 14.46 28.86
CA GLU A 73 33.08 13.65 29.57
C GLU A 73 34.43 13.64 28.85
N PHE A 74 34.44 14.05 27.57
CA PHE A 74 35.61 14.10 26.70
C PHE A 74 35.94 15.54 26.27
N GLU A 75 35.49 16.56 27.02
CA GLU A 75 35.69 17.98 26.69
C GLU A 75 37.18 18.35 26.50
N ASN A 76 38.08 17.62 27.16
CA ASN A 76 39.53 17.78 27.02
C ASN A 76 40.08 17.34 25.65
N VAL A 77 39.28 16.68 24.82
CA VAL A 77 39.62 16.23 23.46
C VAL A 77 39.03 17.24 22.46
N PRO A 78 39.85 18.05 21.79
CA PRO A 78 39.37 19.12 20.90
C PRO A 78 38.45 18.65 19.78
N GLU A 79 38.74 17.46 19.22
CA GLU A 79 37.95 16.84 18.17
C GLU A 79 36.55 16.48 18.65
N VAL A 80 36.43 16.04 19.91
CA VAL A 80 35.15 15.69 20.53
C VAL A 80 34.35 16.95 20.84
N ALA A 81 35.00 18.00 21.34
CA ALA A 81 34.35 19.31 21.54
C ALA A 81 33.80 19.87 20.22
N ALA A 82 34.61 19.83 19.14
CA ALA A 82 34.18 20.27 17.82
C ALA A 82 33.02 19.42 17.26
N ALA A 83 33.03 18.11 17.49
CA ALA A 83 31.92 17.22 17.14
C ALA A 83 30.66 17.54 17.96
N GLY A 84 30.79 17.82 19.26
CA GLY A 84 29.71 18.23 20.15
C GLY A 84 28.99 19.47 19.66
N THR A 85 29.74 20.52 19.29
CA THR A 85 29.15 21.75 18.72
C THR A 85 28.42 21.48 17.40
N LYS A 86 28.96 20.62 16.52
CA LYS A 86 28.29 20.23 15.27
C LYS A 86 26.98 19.49 15.53
N ILE A 87 26.98 18.58 16.49
CA ILE A 87 25.79 17.82 16.89
C ILE A 87 24.74 18.75 17.51
N GLU A 88 25.16 19.69 18.36
CA GLU A 88 24.25 20.69 18.95
C GLU A 88 23.59 21.54 17.85
N LYS A 89 24.40 22.04 16.90
CA LYS A 89 23.89 22.78 15.74
C LYS A 89 22.89 21.94 14.94
N LEU A 90 23.21 20.67 14.67
CA LEU A 90 22.32 19.73 13.97
C LEU A 90 20.98 19.56 14.71
N LEU A 91 21.02 19.35 16.02
CA LEU A 91 19.82 19.16 16.85
C LEU A 91 18.97 20.43 17.00
N SER A 92 19.60 21.60 16.90
CA SER A 92 18.93 22.92 16.95
C SER A 92 18.38 23.38 15.60
N SER A 93 18.83 22.77 14.50
CA SER A 93 18.39 23.14 13.16
C SER A 93 16.97 22.65 12.93
N ASP A 94 16.16 23.49 12.28
CA ASP A 94 14.88 23.04 11.75
C ASP A 94 15.15 22.19 10.52
N TRP A 95 14.73 20.93 10.57
CA TRP A 95 14.84 19.98 9.46
C TRP A 95 13.59 19.97 8.60
N ALA A 96 12.65 20.90 8.82
CA ALA A 96 11.56 21.15 7.91
C ALA A 96 12.15 21.52 6.54
N VAL A 97 12.08 20.57 5.60
CA VAL A 97 12.38 20.84 4.20
C VAL A 97 11.20 21.61 3.66
N CYS A 98 11.36 22.94 3.53
CA CYS A 98 10.39 23.76 2.84
C CYS A 98 10.72 23.67 1.35
N VAL A 99 10.19 22.66 0.67
CA VAL A 99 10.24 22.55 -0.80
C VAL A 99 9.25 23.57 -1.37
N PRO A 100 9.71 24.67 -1.99
CA PRO A 100 8.80 25.68 -2.51
C PRO A 100 8.14 25.15 -3.79
N GLY A 101 6.85 24.82 -3.73
CA GLY A 101 6.05 24.44 -4.90
C GLY A 101 5.57 22.98 -4.93
N GLU A 102 6.16 22.10 -4.12
CA GLU A 102 5.77 20.70 -3.96
C GLU A 102 5.88 20.39 -2.47
N GLY A 103 4.80 20.05 -1.78
CA GLY A 103 4.90 19.62 -0.39
C GLY A 103 5.74 18.34 -0.31
N ASP A 104 6.64 18.24 0.68
CA ASP A 104 7.44 17.05 0.96
C ASP A 104 6.47 15.88 1.26
N GLN A 105 6.11 15.12 0.22
CA GLN A 105 5.20 13.99 0.31
C GLN A 105 6.03 12.79 0.82
N PRO A 106 5.63 12.13 1.91
CA PRO A 106 6.37 10.98 2.43
C PRO A 106 6.33 9.82 1.42
N ASP A 107 7.52 9.31 1.05
CA ASP A 107 7.66 8.12 0.21
C ASP A 107 6.86 6.95 0.81
N GLY A 108 5.77 6.55 0.14
CA GLY A 108 4.94 5.41 0.52
C GLY A 108 3.55 5.73 1.10
N LEU A 109 3.17 7.01 1.18
CA LEU A 109 1.75 7.39 1.18
C LEU A 109 1.38 7.74 -0.27
N GLU A 110 0.89 6.75 -1.02
CA GLU A 110 -0.18 7.01 -1.98
C GLU A 110 -1.44 7.42 -1.18
N GLU A 111 -1.33 8.46 -0.35
CA GLU A 111 -2.51 9.21 0.05
C GLU A 111 -2.77 10.08 -1.16
N GLU A 112 -3.66 9.55 -1.99
CA GLU A 112 -4.40 10.23 -3.03
C GLU A 112 -4.24 11.72 -2.81
N THR A 113 -3.41 12.35 -3.65
CA THR A 113 -3.57 13.76 -3.89
C THR A 113 -5.04 13.89 -4.15
N GLU A 114 -5.78 14.48 -3.21
CA GLU A 114 -7.18 14.80 -3.41
C GLU A 114 -7.11 15.92 -4.45
N VAL A 115 -6.87 15.50 -5.70
CA VAL A 115 -7.11 16.25 -6.90
C VAL A 115 -8.61 16.41 -6.82
N TYR A 116 -9.03 17.49 -6.17
CA TYR A 116 -10.42 17.88 -6.14
C TYR A 116 -10.79 18.13 -7.59
N LEU A 117 -11.31 17.08 -8.22
CA LEU A 117 -11.90 17.16 -9.53
C LEU A 117 -13.01 18.18 -9.41
N THR A 118 -13.02 19.14 -10.33
CA THR A 118 -14.15 20.06 -10.42
C THR A 118 -15.42 19.25 -10.72
N GLU A 119 -16.58 19.75 -10.33
CA GLU A 119 -17.88 19.08 -10.61
C GLU A 119 -18.02 18.72 -12.09
N SER A 120 -17.52 19.57 -12.99
CA SER A 120 -17.51 19.30 -14.44
C SER A 120 -16.61 18.13 -14.83
N GLN A 121 -15.46 17.96 -14.20
CA GLN A 121 -14.54 16.85 -14.47
C GLN A 121 -15.09 15.54 -13.91
N ILE A 122 -15.72 15.59 -12.73
CA ILE A 122 -16.42 14.44 -12.15
C ILE A 122 -17.54 13.99 -13.10
N HIS A 123 -18.36 14.94 -13.54
CA HIS A 123 -19.45 14.66 -14.47
C HIS A 123 -18.96 14.07 -15.80
N GLU A 124 -17.85 14.58 -16.36
CA GLU A 124 -17.24 14.03 -17.57
C GLU A 124 -16.78 12.58 -17.38
N ILE A 125 -16.14 12.29 -16.25
CA ILE A 125 -15.69 10.94 -15.90
C ILE A 125 -16.89 10.00 -15.72
N GLU A 126 -17.95 10.44 -15.05
CA GLU A 126 -19.19 9.67 -14.88
C GLU A 126 -19.81 9.33 -16.24
N MET A 127 -19.93 10.31 -17.14
CA MET A 127 -20.42 10.06 -18.50
C MET A 127 -19.56 9.05 -19.27
N GLU A 128 -18.23 9.16 -19.16
CA GLU A 128 -17.31 8.24 -19.84
C GLU A 128 -17.44 6.81 -19.30
N LEU A 129 -17.49 6.65 -17.98
CA LEU A 129 -17.65 5.35 -17.33
C LEU A 129 -18.97 4.67 -17.72
N ILE A 130 -20.06 5.44 -17.75
CA ILE A 130 -21.37 4.92 -18.17
C ILE A 130 -21.34 4.52 -19.64
N ARG A 131 -20.70 5.31 -20.52
CA ARG A 131 -20.58 4.97 -21.94
C ARG A 131 -19.80 3.67 -22.14
N GLN A 132 -18.66 3.52 -21.47
CA GLN A 132 -17.86 2.29 -21.53
C GLN A 132 -18.66 1.08 -21.03
N ARG A 133 -19.44 1.27 -19.95
CA ARG A 133 -20.29 0.20 -19.42
C ARG A 133 -21.40 -0.21 -20.40
N LEU A 134 -22.00 0.75 -21.11
CA LEU A 134 -23.00 0.49 -22.15
C LEU A 134 -22.37 -0.24 -23.34
N GLU A 135 -21.19 0.17 -23.78
CA GLU A 135 -20.44 -0.48 -24.86
C GLU A 135 -20.11 -1.94 -24.52
N GLU A 136 -19.68 -2.23 -23.29
CA GLU A 136 -19.44 -3.61 -22.83
C GLU A 136 -20.72 -4.46 -22.92
N ILE A 137 -21.85 -3.92 -22.48
CA ILE A 137 -23.15 -4.61 -22.55
C ILE A 137 -23.54 -4.90 -24.02
N TYR A 138 -23.35 -3.93 -24.92
CA TYR A 138 -23.66 -4.12 -26.33
C TYR A 138 -22.70 -5.10 -27.03
N LEU A 139 -21.42 -5.13 -26.65
CA LEU A 139 -20.46 -6.09 -27.17
C LEU A 139 -20.84 -7.52 -26.75
N LEU A 140 -21.15 -7.73 -25.46
CA LEU A 140 -21.64 -9.01 -24.96
C LEU A 140 -22.92 -9.46 -25.68
N ALA A 141 -23.74 -8.50 -26.11
CA ALA A 141 -24.94 -8.77 -26.87
C ALA A 141 -24.67 -9.32 -28.26
N GLU A 142 -23.69 -8.74 -28.95
CA GLU A 142 -23.26 -9.16 -30.28
C GLU A 142 -22.60 -10.55 -30.24
N GLU A 143 -21.85 -10.86 -29.18
CA GLU A 143 -21.15 -12.14 -29.01
C GLU A 143 -22.06 -13.31 -28.58
N GLN A 144 -23.39 -13.11 -28.47
CA GLN A 144 -24.39 -14.10 -28.04
C GLN A 144 -24.13 -14.76 -26.66
N GLU A 145 -23.19 -14.23 -25.88
CA GLU A 145 -22.88 -14.70 -24.51
C GLU A 145 -23.91 -14.19 -23.47
N MET A 146 -24.94 -13.48 -23.93
CA MET A 146 -25.90 -12.76 -23.09
C MET A 146 -26.90 -13.60 -22.30
N LEU A 147 -27.07 -14.90 -22.55
CA LEU A 147 -28.17 -15.68 -21.96
C LEU A 147 -28.00 -16.03 -20.47
N SER A 148 -26.96 -15.52 -19.81
CA SER A 148 -26.75 -15.73 -18.37
C SER A 148 -27.69 -14.84 -17.54
N ALA A 149 -28.17 -15.36 -16.41
CA ALA A 149 -28.95 -14.57 -15.45
C ALA A 149 -28.14 -13.38 -14.89
N GLU A 150 -26.82 -13.49 -14.88
CA GLU A 150 -25.90 -12.44 -14.47
C GLU A 150 -25.92 -11.26 -15.43
N ASN A 151 -25.97 -11.50 -16.74
CA ASN A 151 -26.01 -10.44 -17.75
C ASN A 151 -27.33 -9.66 -17.71
N LEU A 152 -28.45 -10.34 -17.48
CA LEU A 152 -29.74 -9.67 -17.26
C LEU A 152 -29.71 -8.78 -16.01
N HIS A 153 -29.11 -9.27 -14.92
CA HIS A 153 -28.94 -8.49 -13.70
C HIS A 153 -28.06 -7.25 -13.93
N ARG A 154 -26.96 -7.39 -14.67
CA ARG A 154 -26.07 -6.27 -15.04
C ARG A 154 -26.81 -5.19 -15.83
N ILE A 155 -27.64 -5.56 -16.81
CA ILE A 155 -28.45 -4.62 -17.59
C ILE A 155 -29.46 -3.89 -16.68
N GLN A 156 -30.14 -4.64 -15.81
CA GLN A 156 -31.12 -4.05 -14.90
C GLN A 156 -30.48 -3.07 -13.92
N MET A 157 -29.31 -3.39 -13.37
CA MET A 157 -28.55 -2.46 -12.51
C MET A 157 -28.23 -1.14 -13.21
N VAL A 158 -27.78 -1.19 -14.47
CA VAL A 158 -27.45 0.04 -15.23
C VAL A 158 -28.70 0.85 -15.53
N LYS A 159 -29.83 0.19 -15.84
CA LYS A 159 -31.11 0.88 -16.06
C LYS A 159 -31.62 1.58 -14.80
N ASP A 160 -31.54 0.92 -13.65
CA ASP A 160 -31.98 1.50 -12.38
C ASP A 160 -31.08 2.68 -12.01
N PHE A 161 -29.76 2.53 -12.16
CA PHE A 161 -28.81 3.61 -11.96
C PHE A 161 -29.09 4.83 -12.86
N LEU A 162 -29.35 4.63 -14.15
CA LEU A 162 -29.69 5.74 -15.06
C LEU A 162 -31.03 6.39 -14.72
N LYS A 163 -32.02 5.62 -14.23
CA LYS A 163 -33.33 6.18 -13.84
C LYS A 163 -33.26 7.00 -12.57
N ASP A 164 -32.40 6.60 -11.63
CA ASP A 164 -32.19 7.29 -10.36
C ASP A 164 -31.41 8.60 -10.52
N ASN A 165 -30.62 8.74 -11.60
CA ASN A 165 -29.81 9.93 -11.89
C ASN A 165 -30.37 10.73 -13.08
N SER A 166 -31.16 11.78 -12.81
CA SER A 166 -31.91 12.52 -13.84
C SER A 166 -31.06 13.24 -14.89
N ASP A 167 -29.86 13.69 -14.51
CA ASP A 167 -28.87 14.33 -15.37
C ASP A 167 -28.27 13.35 -16.39
N LEU A 168 -27.93 12.14 -15.93
CA LEU A 168 -27.46 11.05 -16.79
C LEU A 168 -28.61 10.48 -17.65
N ASN A 169 -29.81 10.34 -17.10
CA ASN A 169 -31.00 9.85 -17.82
C ASN A 169 -31.25 10.67 -19.10
N THR A 170 -31.18 11.99 -18.98
CA THR A 170 -31.38 12.90 -20.11
C THR A 170 -30.31 12.70 -21.19
N SER A 171 -29.08 12.40 -20.79
CA SER A 171 -27.95 12.21 -21.71
C SER A 171 -27.96 10.84 -22.39
N PHE A 172 -28.52 9.82 -21.75
CA PHE A 172 -28.52 8.42 -22.19
C PHE A 172 -29.92 7.86 -22.49
N GLU A 173 -30.90 8.72 -22.79
CA GLU A 173 -32.30 8.29 -23.04
C GLU A 173 -32.41 7.26 -24.18
N ALA A 174 -31.66 7.48 -25.27
CA ALA A 174 -31.63 6.57 -26.41
C ALA A 174 -31.05 5.19 -26.03
N ASP A 175 -29.98 5.17 -25.22
CA ASP A 175 -29.36 3.95 -24.74
C ASP A 175 -30.26 3.20 -23.75
N LEU A 176 -31.00 3.93 -22.90
CA LEU A 176 -32.00 3.34 -22.00
C LEU A 176 -33.11 2.61 -22.77
N GLN A 177 -33.64 3.24 -23.84
CA GLN A 177 -34.62 2.60 -24.72
C GLN A 177 -34.03 1.36 -25.42
N ARG A 178 -32.77 1.43 -25.84
CA ARG A 178 -32.07 0.31 -26.48
C ARG A 178 -31.84 -0.85 -25.50
N LEU A 179 -31.48 -0.56 -24.25
CA LEU A 179 -31.38 -1.56 -23.17
C LEU A 179 -32.73 -2.23 -22.88
N GLU A 180 -33.84 -1.49 -22.91
CA GLU A 180 -35.19 -2.07 -22.74
C GLU A 180 -35.56 -3.00 -23.90
N GLY A 181 -35.17 -2.68 -25.13
CA GLY A 181 -35.33 -3.57 -26.27
C GLY A 181 -34.53 -4.87 -26.11
N LEU A 182 -33.27 -4.73 -25.71
CA LEU A 182 -32.32 -5.82 -25.52
C LEU A 182 -32.73 -6.76 -24.38
N GLU A 183 -33.22 -6.23 -23.27
CA GLU A 183 -33.78 -7.04 -22.18
C GLU A 183 -35.01 -7.87 -22.63
N LYS A 184 -35.93 -7.27 -23.40
CA LYS A 184 -37.11 -7.98 -23.93
C LYS A 184 -36.73 -9.08 -24.90
N GLU A 185 -35.73 -8.83 -25.75
CA GLU A 185 -35.19 -9.83 -26.67
C GLU A 185 -34.58 -11.00 -25.89
N MET A 186 -33.78 -10.72 -24.85
CA MET A 186 -33.18 -11.74 -23.98
C MET A 186 -34.23 -12.57 -23.22
N GLN A 187 -35.27 -11.93 -22.68
CA GLN A 187 -36.35 -12.63 -21.99
C GLN A 187 -37.11 -13.55 -22.95
N SER A 188 -37.34 -13.10 -24.18
CA SER A 188 -38.00 -13.89 -25.23
C SER A 188 -37.15 -15.10 -25.65
N GLN A 189 -35.84 -14.92 -25.83
CA GLN A 189 -34.90 -16.00 -26.17
C GLN A 189 -34.76 -17.03 -25.03
N LYS A 190 -34.78 -16.59 -23.77
CA LYS A 190 -34.76 -17.48 -22.60
C LYS A 190 -36.01 -18.37 -22.52
N ILE A 191 -37.19 -17.79 -22.77
CA ILE A 191 -38.46 -18.53 -22.79
C ILE A 191 -38.44 -19.60 -23.90
N SER A 192 -37.94 -19.25 -25.09
CA SER A 192 -37.80 -20.21 -26.20
C SER A 192 -36.85 -21.38 -25.87
N LEU A 193 -35.72 -21.12 -25.20
CA LEU A 193 -34.79 -22.15 -24.75
C LEU A 193 -35.38 -23.07 -23.66
N ASP A 194 -36.15 -22.52 -22.72
CA ASP A 194 -36.81 -23.31 -21.67
C ASP A 194 -38.00 -24.13 -22.21
N GLU A 195 -38.69 -23.66 -23.26
CA GLU A 195 -39.69 -24.44 -23.99
C GLU A 195 -39.05 -25.59 -24.78
N THR A 196 -37.91 -25.33 -25.45
CA THR A 196 -37.16 -26.35 -26.19
C THR A 196 -36.59 -27.44 -25.26
N LYS A 197 -36.27 -27.11 -24.00
CA LYS A 197 -35.85 -28.08 -22.97
C LYS A 197 -37.01 -28.88 -22.37
N LYS A 198 -38.25 -28.37 -22.43
CA LYS A 198 -39.44 -29.10 -21.96
C LYS A 198 -39.98 -30.10 -22.98
N GLU A 199 -39.70 -29.93 -24.27
CA GLU A 199 -40.14 -30.85 -25.33
C GLU A 199 -39.23 -32.09 -25.53
N ASN A 200 -38.09 -32.19 -24.85
CA ASN A 200 -37.27 -33.41 -24.80
C ASN A 200 -36.93 -33.84 -23.35
N PRO A 201 -37.84 -34.53 -22.65
CA PRO A 201 -37.47 -35.35 -21.50
C PRO A 201 -37.06 -36.76 -21.98
N GLU A 202 -36.07 -37.35 -21.29
CA GLU A 202 -35.46 -38.71 -21.47
C GLU A 202 -34.21 -38.71 -22.39
N GLU A 203 -33.00 -39.10 -21.96
CA GLU A 203 -32.60 -40.18 -21.06
C GLU A 203 -31.42 -39.79 -20.13
N GLU A 204 -31.66 -39.79 -18.81
CA GLU A 204 -30.62 -40.12 -17.83
C GLU A 204 -30.81 -41.58 -17.45
N THR A 205 -29.95 -42.49 -17.91
CA THR A 205 -29.59 -43.66 -17.10
C THR A 205 -28.13 -44.07 -17.29
N ASN A 206 -27.44 -44.09 -16.14
CA ASN A 206 -26.32 -44.97 -15.80
C ASN A 206 -25.05 -44.98 -16.67
N GLU A 207 -23.98 -44.36 -16.17
CA GLU A 207 -22.70 -45.09 -16.03
C GLU A 207 -21.74 -44.43 -15.02
N ALA A 208 -22.08 -44.54 -13.74
CA ALA A 208 -21.05 -44.62 -12.71
C ALA A 208 -20.54 -46.07 -12.68
N CYS A 209 -19.41 -46.36 -13.33
CA CYS A 209 -18.41 -47.40 -13.01
C CYS A 209 -17.78 -48.01 -14.28
N LEU A 210 -16.69 -47.43 -14.80
CA LEU A 210 -15.58 -48.20 -15.38
C LEU A 210 -14.25 -47.41 -15.29
N LEU A 211 -13.73 -47.29 -14.06
CA LEU A 211 -12.28 -47.20 -13.87
C LEU A 211 -11.69 -48.58 -14.17
N LYS A 212 -10.92 -48.72 -15.27
CA LYS A 212 -9.59 -49.39 -15.31
C LYS A 212 -9.20 -49.80 -16.74
N LYS A 213 -7.94 -49.46 -17.05
CA LYS A 213 -7.06 -49.96 -18.14
C LYS A 213 -6.98 -49.07 -19.38
N ILE A 214 -6.10 -48.07 -19.31
CA ILE A 214 -5.13 -47.89 -20.38
C ILE A 214 -3.74 -47.77 -19.73
N LYS A 215 -3.11 -48.93 -19.55
CA LYS A 215 -1.66 -49.07 -19.45
C LYS A 215 -1.24 -49.82 -20.71
N LEU A 216 -0.29 -49.22 -21.43
CA LEU A 216 0.59 -49.79 -22.46
C LEU A 216 0.04 -50.17 -23.85
N VAL A 217 0.95 -49.96 -24.81
CA VAL A 217 1.01 -50.28 -26.25
C VAL A 217 0.49 -49.13 -27.12
N ALA A 218 1.31 -48.39 -27.89
CA ALA A 218 2.65 -48.60 -28.44
C ALA A 218 3.48 -47.31 -28.41
#